data_AF-A0A959ZBN9-F1
#
_entry.id   AF-A0A959ZBN9-F1
#
_cell.length_a   1.000
_cell.length_b   1.000
_cell.length_c   1.000
_cell.angle_alpha   90.00
_cell.angle_beta   90.00
_cell.angle_gamma   90.00
#
_symmetry.space_group_name_H-M   'P 1'
#
loop_
_entity.id
_entity.type
_entity.pdbx_description
1 polymer ?
#
loop_
_entity_poly.entity_id
_entity_poly.type
_entity_poly.pdbx_seq_one_letter_code
_entity_poly.pdbx_strand_id
1 'polypeptide(L)'
;MERIGYTRVYATVTGVLLVLLGLFGMLENAEFEQSRLSSELFGFFAVNGWSNTFHIVAGLIALVLARSAPRLYALLAAVVFIGLGAWGILAENGRLLLGELPAERTVNLFNLLLGAGAVAALLAAYWDRIANAGQTFERAAKDRRIRRKKRKRVKLKRRRASKAGR
;
A
#
# COMPACT_ATOMS: atom_id res chain seq x y z
N MET A 1 -1.95 -15.36 15.03
CA MET A 1 -1.21 -14.38 14.21
C MET A 1 -2.17 -13.77 13.21
N GLU A 2 -2.48 -12.48 13.33
CA GLU A 2 -3.27 -11.76 12.32
C GLU A 2 -2.47 -11.71 11.01
N ARG A 3 -3.08 -12.09 9.89
CA ARG A 3 -2.40 -12.03 8.58
C ARG A 3 -2.30 -10.56 8.18
N ILE A 4 -1.14 -9.93 8.39
CA ILE A 4 -0.93 -8.52 8.03
C ILE A 4 -0.96 -8.43 6.49
N GLY A 5 -1.93 -7.68 5.94
CA GLY A 5 -2.06 -7.51 4.49
C GLY A 5 -0.91 -6.69 3.89
N TYR A 6 -0.54 -6.99 2.65
CA TYR A 6 0.58 -6.32 1.94
C TYR A 6 0.51 -4.80 1.95
N THR A 7 -0.68 -4.23 1.75
CA THR A 7 -0.88 -2.76 1.79
C THR A 7 -0.70 -2.16 3.17
N ARG A 8 -0.99 -2.92 4.24
CA ARG A 8 -0.74 -2.46 5.62
C ARG A 8 0.76 -2.48 5.93
N VAL A 9 1.47 -3.52 5.53
CA VAL A 9 2.94 -3.57 5.67
C VAL A 9 3.57 -2.39 4.93
N TYR A 10 3.18 -2.18 3.67
CA TYR A 10 3.65 -1.05 2.88
C TYR A 10 3.36 0.30 3.58
N ALA A 11 2.12 0.54 4.02
CA ALA A 11 1.74 1.78 4.70
C ALA A 11 2.54 2.03 5.98
N THR A 12 2.74 1.00 6.82
CA THR A 12 3.52 1.14 8.05
C THR A 12 4.99 1.42 7.74
N VAL A 13 5.61 0.64 6.85
CA VAL A 13 7.04 0.77 6.55
C VAL A 13 7.35 2.11 5.90
N THR A 14 6.57 2.50 4.88
CA THR A 14 6.75 3.79 4.23
C THR A 14 6.42 4.94 5.16
N GLY A 15 5.40 4.80 6.02
CA GLY A 15 5.07 5.80 7.03
C GLY A 15 6.22 6.09 7.98
N VAL A 16 6.81 5.04 8.58
CA VAL A 16 7.98 5.19 9.45
C VAL A 16 9.16 5.79 8.69
N LEU A 17 9.45 5.27 7.49
CA LEU A 17 10.55 5.76 6.65
C LEU A 17 10.42 7.26 6.35
N LEU A 18 9.24 7.70 5.91
CA LEU A 18 8.97 9.08 5.52
C LEU A 18 9.03 10.04 6.71
N VAL A 19 8.48 9.65 7.86
CA VAL A 19 8.59 10.46 9.09
C VAL A 19 10.05 10.61 9.49
N LEU A 20 10.82 9.52 9.53
CA LEU A 20 12.23 9.58 9.90
C LEU A 20 13.04 10.42 8.90
N LEU A 21 12.82 10.22 7.60
CA LEU A 21 13.50 10.96 6.55
C LEU A 21 13.24 12.46 6.67
N GLY A 22 11.98 12.86 6.86
CA GLY A 22 11.63 14.26 7.03
C GLY A 22 12.12 14.86 8.35
N LEU A 23 12.13 14.09 9.45
CA LEU A 23 12.72 14.54 10.71
C LEU A 23 14.23 14.76 10.61
N PHE A 24 14.98 13.81 10.04
CA PHE A 24 16.41 13.99 9.81
C PHE A 24 16.71 15.10 8.81
N GLY A 25 15.88 15.24 7.78
CA GLY A 25 15.97 16.37 6.86
C GLY A 25 15.80 17.71 7.57
N MET A 26 14.86 17.84 8.50
CA MET A 26 14.67 19.08 9.29
C MET A 26 15.88 19.43 10.13
N LEU A 27 16.64 18.43 10.60
CA LEU A 27 17.88 18.67 11.34
C LEU A 27 18.99 19.21 10.44
N GLU A 28 18.98 18.87 9.16
CA GLU A 28 19.97 19.36 8.20
C GLU A 28 19.60 20.69 7.54
N ASN A 29 18.33 20.86 7.18
CA ASN A 29 17.87 22.08 6.54
C ASN A 29 16.37 22.32 6.82
N ALA A 30 16.11 23.35 7.62
CA ALA A 30 14.78 23.82 7.99
C ALA A 30 14.42 25.15 7.30
N GLU A 31 15.09 25.50 6.19
CA GLU A 31 14.84 26.74 5.45
C GLU A 31 13.56 26.62 4.62
N PHE A 32 12.66 27.60 4.79
CA PHE A 32 11.35 27.64 4.10
C PHE A 32 11.24 28.81 3.14
N GLU A 33 12.00 29.89 3.32
CA GLU A 33 11.85 31.10 2.51
C GLU A 33 12.62 30.99 1.19
N GLN A 34 13.74 30.28 1.20
CA GLN A 34 14.57 30.05 0.03
C GLN A 34 14.51 28.58 -0.37
N SER A 35 13.42 28.15 -1.01
CA SER A 35 13.23 26.76 -1.41
C SER A 35 14.27 26.22 -2.41
N ARG A 36 15.01 27.12 -3.08
CA ARG A 36 16.18 26.75 -3.90
C ARG A 36 17.42 26.40 -3.08
N LEU A 37 17.51 26.85 -1.83
CA LEU A 37 18.55 26.42 -0.90
C LEU A 37 18.17 25.05 -0.33
N SER A 38 18.62 24.00 -1.03
CA SER A 38 18.58 22.64 -0.52
C SER A 38 19.94 22.23 0.02
N SER A 39 19.96 21.48 1.12
CA SER A 39 21.14 20.78 1.61
C SER A 39 21.10 19.31 1.20
N GLU A 40 22.24 18.64 1.15
CA GLU A 40 22.30 17.21 0.88
C GLU A 40 22.24 16.40 2.18
N LEU A 41 21.07 15.82 2.46
CA LEU A 41 20.93 14.81 3.49
C LEU A 41 21.70 13.54 3.06
N PHE A 42 22.55 13.02 3.94
CA PHE A 42 23.45 11.89 3.68
C PHE A 42 24.41 12.09 2.48
N GLY A 43 24.60 13.31 2.00
CA GLY A 43 25.51 13.64 0.89
C GLY A 43 25.00 13.25 -0.51
N PHE A 44 23.70 12.98 -0.67
CA PHE A 44 23.12 12.68 -1.99
C PHE A 44 21.61 12.99 -2.13
N PHE A 45 20.91 13.27 -1.03
CA PHE A 45 19.46 13.46 -1.03
C PHE A 45 19.12 14.92 -0.72
N ALA A 46 18.72 15.69 -1.73
CA ALA A 46 18.40 17.10 -1.57
C ALA A 46 17.16 17.33 -0.69
N VAL A 47 17.32 18.14 0.36
CA VAL A 47 16.27 18.47 1.33
C VAL A 47 16.19 19.97 1.61
N ASN A 48 14.98 20.47 1.84
CA ASN A 48 14.66 21.80 2.38
C ASN A 48 13.46 21.71 3.33
N GLY A 49 13.09 22.81 3.98
CA GLY A 49 11.97 22.84 4.94
C GLY A 49 10.65 22.32 4.36
N TRP A 50 10.32 22.70 3.12
CA TRP A 50 9.10 22.24 2.44
C TRP A 50 9.11 20.74 2.14
N SER A 51 10.21 20.21 1.60
CA SER A 51 10.31 18.78 1.31
C SER A 51 10.25 17.96 2.59
N ASN A 52 10.93 18.41 3.64
CA ASN A 52 10.96 17.70 4.91
C ASN A 52 9.57 17.66 5.55
N THR A 53 8.85 18.78 5.50
CA THR A 53 7.47 18.87 5.96
C THR A 53 6.56 17.93 5.16
N PHE A 54 6.72 17.91 3.84
CA PHE A 54 5.98 16.99 2.97
C PHE A 54 6.22 15.52 3.37
N HIS A 55 7.48 15.10 3.58
CA HIS A 55 7.78 13.73 4.00
C HIS A 55 7.17 13.41 5.37
N ILE A 56 7.27 14.31 6.36
CA ILE A 56 6.65 14.10 7.68
C ILE A 56 5.14 13.93 7.55
N VAL A 57 4.46 14.86 6.88
CA VAL A 57 3.00 14.83 6.74
C VAL A 57 2.54 13.59 5.99
N ALA A 58 3.18 13.27 4.85
CA ALA A 58 2.86 12.07 4.09
C ALA A 58 3.08 10.79 4.92
N GLY A 59 4.17 10.74 5.69
CA GLY A 59 4.48 9.62 6.58
C GLY A 59 3.47 9.46 7.73
N LEU A 60 3.05 10.56 8.36
CA LEU A 60 2.01 10.51 9.39
C LEU A 60 0.66 10.04 8.84
N ILE A 61 0.26 10.53 7.66
CA ILE A 61 -0.95 10.05 6.97
C ILE A 61 -0.85 8.54 6.72
N ALA A 62 0.32 8.05 6.28
CA ALA A 62 0.55 6.62 6.09
C ALA A 62 0.31 5.82 7.37
N LEU A 63 0.89 6.26 8.49
CA LEU A 63 0.78 5.59 9.79
C LEU A 63 -0.66 5.59 10.32
N VAL A 64 -1.37 6.71 10.19
CA VAL A 64 -2.79 6.81 10.57
C VAL A 64 -3.64 5.86 9.73
N LEU A 65 -3.42 5.82 8.42
CA LEU A 65 -4.19 4.98 7.50
C LEU A 65 -3.75 3.51 7.49
N ALA A 66 -2.57 3.16 8.01
CA ALA A 66 -2.04 1.80 7.96
C ALA A 66 -2.99 0.77 8.60
N ARG A 67 -3.72 1.16 9.64
CA ARG A 67 -4.70 0.28 10.31
C ARG A 67 -6.10 0.39 9.70
N SER A 68 -6.58 1.60 9.43
CA SER A 68 -7.98 1.86 9.06
C SER A 68 -8.25 1.73 7.56
N ALA A 69 -7.37 2.25 6.71
CA ALA A 69 -7.54 2.29 5.26
C ALA A 69 -6.21 2.12 4.48
N PRO A 70 -5.45 1.03 4.69
CA PRO A 70 -4.13 0.87 4.09
C PRO A 70 -4.15 0.80 2.55
N ARG A 71 -5.28 0.34 1.97
CA ARG A 71 -5.48 0.34 0.51
C ARG A 71 -5.65 1.75 -0.06
N LEU A 72 -6.35 2.62 0.67
CA LEU A 72 -6.54 4.01 0.27
C LEU A 72 -5.19 4.72 0.27
N TYR A 73 -4.40 4.55 1.34
CA TYR A 73 -3.04 5.09 1.37
C TYR A 73 -2.19 4.57 0.21
N ALA A 74 -2.16 3.26 -0.04
CA ALA A 74 -1.37 2.72 -1.16
C ALA A 74 -1.81 3.28 -2.53
N LEU A 75 -3.11 3.54 -2.73
CA LEU A 75 -3.60 4.18 -3.96
C LEU A 75 -3.15 5.64 -4.05
N LEU A 76 -3.31 6.41 -2.97
CA LEU A 76 -2.86 7.80 -2.92
C LEU A 76 -1.34 7.90 -3.12
N ALA A 77 -0.58 7.05 -2.45
CA ALA A 77 0.88 6.96 -2.58
C ALA A 77 1.30 6.62 -4.02
N ALA A 78 0.64 5.66 -4.67
CA ALA A 78 0.89 5.35 -6.08
C ALA A 78 0.69 6.59 -6.96
N VAL A 79 -0.43 7.30 -6.82
CA VAL A 79 -0.73 8.47 -7.65
C VAL A 79 0.23 9.62 -7.36
N VAL A 80 0.39 9.99 -6.09
CA VAL A 80 1.17 11.16 -5.69
C VAL A 80 2.65 10.96 -5.97
N PHE A 81 3.25 9.85 -5.52
CA PHE A 81 4.69 9.65 -5.64
C PHE A 81 5.12 9.30 -7.07
N ILE A 82 4.30 8.58 -7.85
CA ILE A 82 4.57 8.43 -9.30
C ILE A 82 4.43 9.78 -9.99
N GLY A 83 3.39 10.55 -9.67
CA GLY A 83 3.17 11.88 -10.24
C GLY A 83 4.36 12.82 -9.99
N LEU A 84 4.81 12.93 -8.74
CA LEU A 84 5.98 13.74 -8.36
C LEU A 84 7.26 13.26 -9.04
N GLY A 85 7.52 11.95 -9.02
CA GLY A 85 8.72 11.38 -9.63
C GLY A 85 8.75 11.55 -11.16
N ALA A 86 7.63 11.29 -11.83
CA ALA A 86 7.50 11.48 -13.28
C ALA A 86 7.61 12.95 -13.66
N TRP A 87 6.91 13.85 -12.94
CA TRP A 87 7.00 15.28 -13.15
C TRP A 87 8.43 15.77 -12.99
N GLY A 88 9.13 15.34 -11.95
CA GLY A 88 10.49 15.80 -11.68
C GLY A 88 11.49 15.36 -12.74
N ILE A 89 11.30 14.18 -13.34
CA ILE A 89 12.12 13.72 -14.49
C ILE A 89 11.80 14.52 -15.76
N LEU A 90 10.53 14.89 -15.96
CA LEU A 90 10.08 15.66 -17.11
C LEU A 90 10.41 17.15 -17.01
N ALA A 91 10.61 17.66 -15.79
CA ALA A 91 10.96 19.05 -15.53
C ALA A 91 12.43 19.32 -15.91
N GLU A 92 12.70 20.51 -16.46
CA GLU A 92 14.06 20.98 -16.72
C GLU A 92 14.88 21.05 -15.43
N ASN A 93 16.14 20.61 -15.49
CA ASN A 93 17.09 20.61 -14.37
C ASN A 93 17.10 21.99 -13.66
N GLY A 94 16.85 21.99 -12.35
CA GLY A 94 16.87 23.21 -11.52
C GLY A 94 15.53 23.91 -11.31
N ARG A 95 14.41 23.39 -11.85
CA ARG A 95 13.06 23.85 -11.46
C ARG A 95 12.60 23.17 -10.17
N LEU A 96 11.88 23.89 -9.32
CA LEU A 96 11.25 23.30 -8.13
C LEU A 96 9.94 22.59 -8.51
N LEU A 97 9.74 21.40 -7.96
CA LEU A 97 8.48 20.68 -7.99
C LEU A 97 7.44 21.44 -7.16
N LEU A 98 6.26 21.71 -7.73
CA LEU A 98 5.21 22.53 -7.10
C LEU A 98 5.69 23.93 -6.62
N GLY A 99 6.81 24.42 -7.15
CA GLY A 99 7.40 25.71 -6.75
C GLY A 99 8.30 25.67 -5.51
N GLU A 100 8.29 24.59 -4.72
CA GLU A 100 8.98 24.56 -3.42
C GLU A 100 9.81 23.28 -3.15
N LEU A 101 9.51 22.17 -3.84
CA LEU A 101 10.18 20.88 -3.62
C LEU A 101 11.41 20.73 -4.54
N PRO A 102 12.54 20.21 -4.05
CA PRO A 102 13.70 19.93 -4.91
C PRO A 102 13.34 18.92 -6.00
N ALA A 103 13.58 19.25 -7.28
CA ALA A 103 13.37 18.33 -8.41
C ALA A 103 14.67 17.59 -8.80
N GLU A 104 15.51 17.27 -7.83
CA GLU A 104 16.75 16.54 -8.07
C GLU A 104 16.49 15.10 -8.50
N ARG A 105 17.38 14.57 -9.35
CA ARG A 105 17.21 13.23 -9.94
C ARG A 105 17.04 12.14 -8.87
N THR A 106 17.81 12.22 -7.79
CA THR A 106 17.76 11.25 -6.69
C THR A 106 16.42 11.30 -5.94
N VAL A 107 15.89 12.50 -5.70
CA VAL A 107 14.59 12.72 -5.06
C VAL A 107 13.46 12.19 -5.94
N ASN A 108 13.52 12.45 -7.24
CA ASN A 108 12.53 11.97 -8.21
C ASN A 108 12.53 10.44 -8.30
N LEU A 109 13.71 9.82 -8.30
CA LEU A 109 13.85 8.37 -8.30
C LEU A 109 13.31 7.75 -7.01
N PHE A 110 13.58 8.36 -5.86
CA PHE A 110 13.02 7.93 -4.58
C PHE A 110 11.49 7.95 -4.58
N ASN A 111 10.88 9.03 -5.09
CA ASN A 111 9.44 9.15 -5.27
C ASN A 111 8.90 8.03 -6.19
N LEU A 112 9.53 7.78 -7.33
CA LEU A 112 9.13 6.67 -8.21
C LEU A 112 9.19 5.31 -7.52
N LEU A 113 10.23 5.05 -6.73
CA LEU A 113 10.37 3.79 -5.98
C LEU A 113 9.26 3.62 -4.94
N LEU A 114 8.93 4.68 -4.21
CA LEU A 114 7.80 4.66 -3.28
C LEU A 114 6.49 4.36 -4.01
N GLY A 115 6.23 5.06 -5.12
CA GLY A 115 5.04 4.86 -5.94
C GLY A 115 4.94 3.46 -6.54
N ALA A 116 6.03 2.92 -7.08
CA ALA A 116 6.11 1.56 -7.60
C ALA A 116 5.87 0.51 -6.50
N GLY A 117 6.44 0.71 -5.31
CA GLY A 117 6.16 -0.13 -4.15
C GLY A 117 4.68 -0.13 -3.75
N ALA A 118 4.00 1.02 -3.87
CA ALA A 118 2.57 1.14 -3.60
C ALA A 118 1.73 0.32 -4.59
N VAL A 119 2.05 0.42 -5.88
CA VAL A 119 1.41 -0.37 -6.94
C VAL A 119 1.63 -1.86 -6.71
N ALA A 120 2.86 -2.28 -6.40
CA ALA A 120 3.18 -3.67 -6.09
C ALA A 120 2.35 -4.19 -4.89
N ALA A 121 2.21 -3.39 -3.84
CA ALA A 121 1.40 -3.76 -2.68
C ALA A 121 -0.10 -3.90 -3.02
N LEU A 122 -0.63 -3.03 -3.88
CA LEU A 122 -2.01 -3.12 -4.38
C LEU A 122 -2.23 -4.39 -5.22
N LEU A 123 -1.31 -4.68 -6.14
CA LEU A 123 -1.38 -5.88 -6.98
C LEU A 123 -1.28 -7.15 -6.15
N ALA A 124 -0.37 -7.21 -5.18
CA ALA A 124 -0.24 -8.33 -4.26
C ALA A 124 -1.54 -8.55 -3.44
N ALA A 125 -2.12 -7.45 -2.93
CA ALA A 125 -3.39 -7.52 -2.21
C ALA A 125 -4.58 -7.94 -3.10
N TYR A 126 -4.52 -7.63 -4.40
CA TYR A 126 -5.51 -8.05 -5.38
C TYR A 126 -5.39 -9.55 -5.71
N TRP A 127 -4.17 -10.04 -5.96
CA TRP A 127 -3.93 -11.46 -6.23
C TRP A 127 -4.28 -12.35 -5.05
N ASP A 128 -3.96 -11.95 -3.82
CA ASP A 128 -4.35 -12.71 -2.61
C ASP A 128 -5.88 -12.84 -2.51
N ARG A 129 -6.63 -11.79 -2.86
CA ARG A 129 -8.11 -11.87 -2.90
C ARG A 129 -8.61 -12.86 -3.94
N ILE A 130 -8.06 -12.86 -5.15
CA ILE A 130 -8.46 -13.80 -6.22
C ILE A 130 -8.16 -15.24 -5.81
N ALA A 131 -6.96 -15.50 -5.29
CA ALA A 131 -6.55 -16.83 -4.87
C ALA A 131 -7.49 -17.38 -3.77
N ASN A 132 -7.83 -16.54 -2.78
CA ASN A 132 -8.72 -16.92 -1.69
C ASN A 132 -10.18 -17.08 -2.13
N ALA A 133 -10.64 -16.35 -3.15
CA ALA A 133 -11.99 -16.51 -3.69
C ALA A 133 -12.17 -17.92 -4.27
N GLY A 134 -11.21 -18.42 -5.05
CA GLY A 134 -11.24 -19.78 -5.61
C GLY A 134 -11.37 -20.86 -4.54
N GLN A 135 -10.59 -20.76 -3.46
CA GLN A 135 -10.65 -21.69 -2.34
C GLN A 135 -12.01 -21.66 -1.62
N THR A 136 -12.62 -20.48 -1.50
CA THR A 136 -13.93 -20.32 -0.86
C THR A 136 -15.03 -20.99 -1.68
N PHE A 137 -15.01 -20.83 -3.01
CA PHE A 137 -15.93 -21.51 -3.90
C PHE A 137 -15.77 -23.03 -3.85
N GLU A 138 -14.54 -23.54 -3.82
CA GLU A 138 -14.29 -24.97 -3.74
C GLU A 138 -14.79 -25.57 -2.42
N ARG A 139 -14.54 -24.90 -1.29
CA ARG A 139 -15.08 -25.28 0.02
C ARG A 139 -16.60 -25.30 0.01
N ALA A 140 -17.24 -24.26 -0.54
CA ALA A 140 -18.70 -24.19 -0.66
C ALA A 140 -19.26 -25.32 -1.56
N ALA A 141 -18.57 -25.65 -2.66
CA ALA A 141 -18.96 -26.74 -3.55
C ALA A 141 -18.84 -28.12 -2.86
N LYS A 142 -17.75 -28.35 -2.10
CA LYS A 142 -17.53 -29.56 -1.31
C LYS A 142 -18.62 -29.75 -0.25
N ASP A 143 -18.99 -28.69 0.45
CA ASP A 143 -20.07 -28.70 1.44
C ASP A 143 -21.43 -29.01 0.82
N ARG A 144 -21.74 -28.42 -0.33
CA ARG A 144 -22.97 -28.75 -1.09
C ARG A 144 -23.01 -30.22 -1.49
N ARG A 145 -21.89 -30.81 -1.93
CA ARG A 145 -21.77 -32.24 -2.26
C ARG A 145 -22.01 -33.12 -1.03
N ILE A 146 -21.42 -32.79 0.11
CA ILE A 146 -21.60 -33.52 1.38
C ILE A 146 -23.07 -33.47 1.83
N ARG A 147 -23.69 -32.28 1.81
CA ARG A 147 -25.11 -32.11 2.16
C ARG A 147 -26.04 -32.90 1.24
N ARG A 148 -25.78 -32.91 -0.07
CA ARG A 148 -26.52 -33.75 -1.04
C ARG A 148 -26.40 -35.25 -0.71
N LYS A 149 -25.18 -35.74 -0.42
CA LYS A 149 -24.95 -37.14 -0.02
C LYS A 149 -25.70 -37.49 1.28
N LYS A 150 -25.64 -36.63 2.30
CA LYS A 150 -26.39 -36.81 3.56
C LYS A 150 -27.90 -36.89 3.31
N ARG A 151 -28.47 -35.96 2.52
CA ARG A 151 -29.90 -35.97 2.17
C ARG A 151 -30.32 -37.26 1.44
N LYS A 152 -29.50 -37.74 0.49
CA LYS A 152 -29.77 -39.01 -0.21
C LYS A 152 -29.76 -40.20 0.76
N ARG A 153 -28.78 -40.28 1.68
CA ARG A 153 -28.72 -41.34 2.70
C ARG A 153 -29.95 -41.33 3.63
N VAL A 154 -30.39 -40.16 4.07
CA VAL A 154 -31.59 -40.03 4.91
C VAL A 154 -32.85 -40.48 4.15
N LYS A 155 -33.02 -40.06 2.89
CA LYS A 155 -34.14 -40.52 2.05
C LYS A 155 -34.14 -42.04 1.85
N LEU A 156 -32.97 -42.64 1.62
CA LEU A 156 -32.80 -44.09 1.47
C LEU A 156 -33.17 -44.85 2.75
N LYS A 157 -32.72 -44.38 3.92
CA LYS A 157 -33.10 -44.98 5.22
C LYS A 157 -34.61 -44.95 5.45
N ARG A 158 -35.27 -43.81 5.18
CA ARG A 158 -36.74 -43.69 5.29
C ARG A 158 -37.48 -44.67 4.38
N ARG A 159 -37.04 -44.84 3.12
CA ARG A 159 -37.63 -45.80 2.16
C ARG A 159 -37.47 -47.26 2.59
N ARG A 160 -36.37 -47.62 3.27
CA ARG A 160 -36.17 -48.98 3.78
C ARG A 160 -37.07 -49.26 4.98
N ALA A 161 -37.15 -48.32 5.92
CA ALA A 161 -38.04 -48.44 7.09
C ALA A 161 -39.51 -48.61 6.69
N SER A 162 -39.99 -47.85 5.69
CA SER A 162 -41.37 -47.98 5.20
C SER A 162 -41.68 -49.32 4.51
N LYS A 163 -40.66 -50.04 4.02
CA LYS A 163 -40.84 -51.36 3.40
C LYS A 163 -40.81 -52.51 4.41
N ALA A 164 -40.19 -52.32 5.58
CA ALA A 164 -40.05 -53.37 6.60
C ALA A 164 -41.24 -53.44 7.58
N GLY A 165 -42.12 -52.44 7.57
CA GLY A 165 -43.36 -52.41 8.38
C GLY A 165 -44.63 -52.81 7.62
N ARG A 166 -44.50 -53.39 6.42
CA ARG A 166 -45.57 -54.06 5.67
C ARG A 166 -45.21 -55.52 5.55
#